data_AF-A0A954WTC4-F1
#
_entry.id   AF-A0A954WTC4-F1
#
_cell.length_a   1.000
_cell.length_b   1.000
_cell.length_c   1.000
_cell.angle_alpha   90.00
_cell.angle_beta   90.00
_cell.angle_gamma   90.00
#
_symmetry.space_group_name_H-M   'P 1'
#
loop_
_entity.id
_entity.type
_entity.pdbx_description
1 polymer ?
#
loop_
_entity_poly.entity_id
_entity_poly.type
_entity_poly.pdbx_seq_one_letter_code
_entity_poly.pdbx_strand_id
1 'polypeptide(L)' 'MPTGKEFTARGRDLSATGIRIIHSDRVATGQRIAMELTTVDEKQIVVIGRVQWCKPSEFGQDKIELGVKFLAFG' A
#
# COMPACT_ATOMS: atom_id res chain seq x y z
N MET A 1 6.65 -4.58 21.94
CA MET A 1 6.72 -5.58 20.85
C MET A 1 6.67 -4.82 19.54
N PRO A 2 7.55 -5.05 18.55
CA PRO A 2 7.40 -4.38 17.26
C PRO A 2 6.15 -4.94 16.58
N THR A 3 5.10 -4.11 16.46
CA THR A 3 3.78 -4.47 15.88
C THR A 3 3.76 -4.40 14.35
N GLY A 4 4.90 -4.62 13.71
CA GLY A 4 5.00 -4.58 12.24
C GLY A 4 4.47 -5.87 11.66
N LYS A 5 3.30 -5.83 11.02
CA LYS A 5 2.82 -6.93 10.17
C LYS A 5 3.33 -6.69 8.76
N GLU A 6 4.22 -7.57 8.30
CA GLU A 6 4.70 -7.57 6.92
C GLU A 6 3.70 -8.30 6.02
N PHE A 7 3.50 -7.78 4.81
CA PHE A 7 2.64 -8.43 3.83
C PHE A 7 3.07 -8.06 2.41
N THR A 8 2.83 -9.00 1.48
CA THR A 8 3.00 -8.76 0.04
C THR A 8 1.64 -8.51 -0.59
N ALA A 9 1.52 -7.43 -1.35
CA ALA A 9 0.27 -7.06 -1.99
C ALA A 9 0.50 -6.62 -3.44
N ARG A 10 -0.57 -6.69 -4.25
CA ARG A 10 -0.52 -6.22 -5.63
C ARG A 10 -0.85 -4.73 -5.68
N GLY A 11 0.11 -3.95 -6.15
CA GLY A 11 -0.09 -2.55 -6.53
C GLY A 11 -0.90 -2.43 -7.81
N ARG A 12 -1.84 -1.49 -7.84
CA ARG A 12 -2.56 -1.00 -9.01
C ARG A 12 -2.48 0.52 -9.05
N ASP A 13 -2.60 1.09 -10.25
CA ASP A 13 -2.67 2.54 -10.47
C ASP A 13 -1.55 3.32 -9.75
N LEU A 14 -0.30 2.94 -10.04
CA LEU A 14 0.87 3.64 -9.53
C LEU A 14 0.95 5.04 -10.16
N SER A 15 1.04 6.07 -9.31
CA SER A 15 1.28 7.45 -9.72
C SER A 15 2.49 8.01 -8.98
N ALA A 16 2.93 9.21 -9.34
CA ALA A 16 3.98 9.92 -8.61
C ALA A 16 3.61 10.22 -7.14
N THR A 17 2.32 10.19 -6.78
CA THR A 17 1.83 10.65 -5.47
C THR A 17 1.33 9.53 -4.57
N GLY A 18 1.21 8.31 -5.09
CA GLY A 18 0.63 7.20 -4.36
C GLY A 18 0.37 5.96 -5.20
N ILE A 19 -0.19 4.95 -4.53
CA ILE A 19 -0.48 3.64 -5.10
C ILE A 19 -1.79 3.10 -4.52
N ARG A 20 -2.58 2.41 -5.35
CA ARG A 20 -3.70 1.59 -4.88
C ARG A 20 -3.21 0.18 -4.60
N ILE A 21 -3.53 -0.37 -3.44
CA ILE A 21 -3.08 -1.71 -3.02
C ILE A 21 -4.29 -2.59 -2.79
N ILE A 22 -4.28 -3.80 -3.35
CA ILE A 22 -5.27 -4.83 -3.02
C ILE A 22 -4.66 -5.79 -2.01
N HIS A 23 -5.27 -5.89 -0.83
CA HIS A 23 -4.79 -6.73 0.27
C HIS A 23 -5.95 -7.49 0.94
N SER A 24 -5.64 -8.50 1.75
CA SER A 24 -6.63 -9.29 2.51
C SER A 24 -6.79 -8.82 3.96
N ASP A 25 -5.77 -8.16 4.54
CA ASP A 25 -5.86 -7.67 5.91
C ASP A 25 -6.35 -6.24 5.99
N ARG A 26 -7.19 -5.96 6.98
CA ARG A 26 -7.59 -4.59 7.32
C ARG A 26 -6.39 -3.76 7.78
N VAL A 27 -6.22 -2.61 7.15
CA VAL A 27 -5.25 -1.59 7.52
C VAL A 27 -6.00 -0.31 7.84
N ALA A 28 -5.65 0.35 8.94
CA ALA A 28 -6.36 1.54 9.39
C ALA A 28 -6.04 2.77 8.52
N THR A 29 -7.04 3.59 8.24
CA THR A 29 -6.83 4.92 7.66
C THR A 29 -5.91 5.75 8.56
N GLY A 30 -4.95 6.46 7.98
CA GLY A 30 -3.94 7.24 8.71
C GLY A 30 -2.69 6.44 9.08
N GLN A 31 -2.72 5.11 9.02
CA GLN A 31 -1.56 4.27 9.30
C GLN A 31 -0.43 4.54 8.29
N ARG A 32 0.81 4.60 8.78
CA ARG A 32 2.01 4.67 7.95
C ARG A 32 2.46 3.28 7.58
N ILE A 33 2.81 3.07 6.33
CA ILE A 33 3.29 1.79 5.79
C ILE A 33 4.62 2.06 5.09
N ALA A 34 5.66 1.32 5.47
CA ALA A 34 6.89 1.23 4.68
C ALA A 34 6.68 0.13 3.63
N MET A 35 7.01 0.43 2.37
CA MET A 35 6.77 -0.45 1.24
C MET A 35 8.01 -0.52 0.37
N GLU A 36 8.33 -1.71 -0.09
CA GLU A 36 9.29 -1.94 -1.16
C GLU A 36 8.50 -2.20 -2.45
N LEU A 37 8.68 -1.34 -3.45
CA LEU A 37 8.04 -1.45 -4.75
C LEU A 37 9.06 -1.99 -5.75
N THR A 38 8.79 -3.15 -6.33
CA THR A 38 9.55 -3.67 -7.46
C THR A 38 8.92 -3.18 -8.76
N THR A 39 9.65 -2.39 -9.54
CA THR A 39 9.19 -1.95 -10.87
C THR A 39 9.38 -3.05 -11.91
N VAL A 40 8.83 -2.83 -13.11
CA VAL A 40 8.98 -3.74 -14.26
C VAL A 40 10.44 -3.96 -14.67
N ASP A 41 11.32 -3.00 -14.39
CA ASP A 41 12.77 -3.09 -14.66
C ASP A 41 13.54 -3.74 -13.49
N GLU A 42 12.84 -4.46 -12.61
CA GLU A 42 13.38 -5.11 -11.39
C GLU A 42 14.07 -4.15 -10.41
N LYS A 43 13.87 -2.83 -10.55
CA LYS A 43 14.37 -1.86 -9.59
C LYS A 43 13.49 -1.86 -8.35
N GLN A 44 14.12 -1.98 -7.18
CA GLN A 44 13.46 -1.84 -5.89
C GLN A 44 13.48 -0.37 -5.46
N ILE A 45 12.31 0.14 -5.08
CA ILE A 45 12.15 1.49 -4.54
C ILE A 45 11.49 1.38 -3.17
N VAL A 46 12.19 1.86 -2.15
CA VAL A 46 11.62 1.94 -0.80
C VAL A 46 10.87 3.26 -0.66
N VAL A 47 9.59 3.18 -0.29
CA VAL A 47 8.73 4.34 -0.07
C VAL A 47 8.00 4.22 1.25
N ILE A 48 7.74 5.35 1.90
CA ILE A 48 6.85 5.43 3.06
C ILE A 48 5.55 6.08 2.60
N GLY A 49 4.44 5.40 2.83
CA GLY A 49 3.11 5.89 2.51
C GLY A 49 2.24 6.07 3.75
N ARG A 50 1.12 6.79 3.59
CA ARG A 50 0.03 6.87 4.56
C ARG A 50 -1.28 6.41 3.89
N VAL A 51 -1.99 5.50 4.53
CA VAL A 51 -3.32 5.07 4.08
C VAL A 51 -4.29 6.26 4.16
N GLN A 52 -4.86 6.64 3.02
CA GLN A 52 -5.87 7.72 2.91
C GLN A 52 -7.29 7.17 3.00
N TRP A 53 -7.51 5.99 2.43
CA TRP A 53 -8.82 5.34 2.43
C TRP A 53 -8.65 3.83 2.38
N CYS A 54 -9.67 3.14 2.88
CA CYS A 54 -9.80 1.68 2.88
C CYS A 54 -11.25 1.35 2.53
N LYS A 55 -11.47 0.55 1.48
CA LYS A 55 -12.81 0.10 1.07
C LYS A 55 -12.81 -1.40 0.71
N PRO A 56 -13.96 -2.08 0.74
CA PRO A 56 -14.08 -3.42 0.17
C PRO A 56 -13.64 -3.42 -1.31
N SER A 57 -12.94 -4.45 -1.72
CA SER A 57 -12.51 -4.61 -3.11
C SER A 57 -13.64 -5.21 -3.96
N GLU A 58 -13.68 -4.81 -5.22
CA GLU A 58 -14.56 -5.45 -6.22
C GLU A 58 -13.97 -6.78 -6.74
N PHE A 59 -12.72 -7.10 -6.40
CA PHE A 59 -11.97 -8.26 -6.89
C PHE A 59 -12.04 -9.51 -5.98
N GLY A 60 -12.96 -9.54 -5.01
CA GLY A 60 -13.21 -10.68 -4.13
C GLY A 60 -13.80 -10.28 -2.78
N GLN A 61 -14.71 -11.10 -2.24
CA GLN A 61 -15.44 -10.81 -0.99
C GLN A 61 -14.52 -10.59 0.23
N ASP A 62 -13.32 -11.18 0.23
CA ASP A 62 -12.34 -11.09 1.33
C ASP A 62 -11.17 -10.13 1.05
N LYS A 63 -11.29 -9.31 0.01
CA LYS A 63 -10.23 -8.36 -0.35
C LYS A 63 -10.65 -6.94 -0.03
N ILE A 64 -9.69 -6.13 0.35
CA ILE A 64 -9.83 -4.70 0.52
C ILE A 64 -8.93 -3.96 -0.46
N GLU A 65 -9.37 -2.77 -0.84
CA GLU A 65 -8.57 -1.80 -1.55
C GLU A 65 -8.13 -0.69 -0.61
N LEU A 66 -6.85 -0.38 -0.65
CA LEU A 66 -6.20 0.67 0.11
C LEU A 66 -5.69 1.74 -0.86
N GLY A 67 -6.01 2.99 -0.59
CA GLY A 67 -5.34 4.12 -1.24
C GLY A 67 -4.19 4.59 -0.36
N VAL A 68 -2.96 4.47 -0.84
CA VAL A 68 -1.77 4.90 -0.10
C VAL A 68 -1.17 6.12 -0.77
N LYS A 69 -1.09 7.24 -0.04
CA LYS A 69 -0.38 8.44 -0.50
C LYS A 69 1.08 8.36 -0.08
N PHE A 70 2.01 8.55 -1.00
CA PHE A 70 3.43 8.62 -0.69
C PHE A 70 3.72 9.88 0.13
N LEU A 71 4.56 9.71 1.15
CA LEU A 71 5.08 10.83 1.93
C LEU A 71 6.37 11.28 1.25
N ALA A 72 6.43 12.55 0.83
CA ALA A 72 7.68 13.13 0.35
C ALA A 72 8.72 13.06 1.48
N PHE A 73 9.94 12.63 1.13
CA PHE A 73 11.09 12.86 2.00
C PHE A 73 11.39 14.36 1.91
N GLY A 74 11.13 15.07 3.00
CA GLY A 74 11.57 16.45 3.19
C GLY A 74 13.03 16.51 3.61
#